data_AF-A0A946EGL9-F1
#
_entry.id   AF-A0A946EGL9-F1
#
_cell.length_a   1.000
_cell.length_b   1.000
_cell.length_c   1.000
_cell.angle_alpha   90.00
_cell.angle_beta   90.00
_cell.angle_gamma   90.00
#
_symmetry.space_group_name_H-M   'P 1'
#
loop_
_entity.id
_entity.type
_entity.pdbx_description
1 polymer ?
#
loop_
_entity_poly.entity_id
_entity_poly.type
_entity_poly.pdbx_seq_one_letter_code
_entity_poly.pdbx_strand_id
1 'polypeptide(L)'
;PNTITTADTLRTELDHIAKNGMAFDREEHEPGIICIAVPVLNSKNHALGALSLTSNIQRHSFESLKMHASTLQTAASEISHAAENWQFPT
;
A
#
# COMPACT_ATOMS: atom_id res chain seq x y z
N PRO A 1 -2.75 -15.04 12.24
CA PRO A 1 -2.33 -14.76 13.63
C PRO A 1 -1.59 -13.42 13.81
N ASN A 2 -1.13 -12.78 12.73
CA ASN A 2 -0.41 -11.51 12.80
C ASN A 2 -1.32 -10.27 12.70
N THR A 3 -2.63 -10.46 12.54
CA THR A 3 -3.61 -9.39 12.45
C THR A 3 -3.46 -8.40 13.61
N ILE A 4 -3.31 -7.12 13.29
CA ILE A 4 -3.37 -6.06 14.29
C ILE A 4 -4.80 -5.98 14.83
N THR A 5 -4.99 -6.25 16.12
CA THR A 5 -6.32 -6.36 16.76
C THR A 5 -6.65 -5.24 17.75
N THR A 6 -5.71 -4.31 17.97
CA THR A 6 -5.91 -3.18 18.90
C THR A 6 -5.81 -1.86 18.15
N ALA A 7 -6.61 -0.88 18.58
CA ALA A 7 -6.64 0.43 17.97
C ALA A 7 -5.30 1.18 18.12
N ASP A 8 -4.61 1.03 19.25
CA ASP A 8 -3.36 1.75 19.51
C ASP A 8 -2.20 1.22 18.66
N THR A 9 -2.11 -0.10 18.49
CA THR A 9 -1.14 -0.71 17.58
C THR A 9 -1.45 -0.32 16.13
N LEU A 10 -2.74 -0.30 15.75
CA LEU A 10 -3.15 0.13 14.41
C LEU A 10 -2.78 1.60 14.14
N ARG A 11 -3.04 2.51 15.08
CA ARG A 11 -2.64 3.92 14.95
C ARG A 11 -1.13 4.08 14.79
N THR A 12 -0.36 3.35 15.59
CA THR A 12 1.11 3.35 15.50
C THR A 12 1.59 2.89 14.13
N GLU A 13 0.99 1.83 13.56
CA GLU A 13 1.31 1.36 12.22
C GLU A 13 0.91 2.39 11.15
N LEU A 14 -0.25 3.02 11.27
CA LEU A 14 -0.70 4.07 10.35
C LEU A 14 0.21 5.30 10.37
N ASP A 15 0.70 5.73 11.54
CA ASP A 15 1.67 6.82 11.65
C ASP A 15 3.00 6.46 10.96
N HIS A 16 3.45 5.22 11.11
CA HIS A 16 4.63 4.70 10.41
C HIS A 16 4.42 4.66 8.89
N ILE A 17 3.25 4.22 8.42
CA ILE A 17 2.89 4.21 7.00
C ILE A 17 2.84 5.63 6.45
N ALA A 18 2.22 6.57 7.15
CA ALA A 18 2.13 7.97 6.73
C ALA A 18 3.51 8.62 6.61
N LYS A 19 4.44 8.29 7.52
CA LYS A 19 5.82 8.80 7.49
C LYS A 19 6.66 8.19 6.37
N ASN A 20 6.51 6.90 6.10
CA ASN A 20 7.39 6.19 5.16
C ASN A 20 6.79 6.03 3.75
N GLY A 21 5.50 6.28 3.58
CA GLY A 21 4.79 6.18 2.29
C GLY A 21 4.57 4.74 1.81
N MET A 22 4.67 3.75 2.70
CA MET A 22 4.51 2.34 2.34
C MET A 22 3.96 1.53 3.52
N ALA A 23 3.04 0.62 3.22
CA ALA A 23 2.47 -0.34 4.13
C ALA A 23 2.94 -1.76 3.82
N PHE A 24 2.90 -2.62 4.83
CA PHE A 24 3.26 -4.03 4.73
C PHE A 24 2.15 -4.86 5.35
N ASP A 25 1.69 -5.88 4.64
CA ASP A 25 0.87 -6.95 5.21
C ASP A 25 1.78 -8.13 5.53
N ARG A 26 1.95 -8.42 6.81
CA ARG A 26 2.80 -9.50 7.35
C ARG A 26 1.97 -10.71 7.74
N GLU A 27 1.24 -11.26 6.78
CA GLU A 27 0.30 -12.38 7.01
C GLU A 27 -0.82 -12.00 8.00
N GLU A 28 -1.25 -10.75 7.93
CA GLU A 28 -2.30 -10.18 8.77
C GLU A 28 -3.68 -10.61 8.25
N HIS A 29 -3.85 -10.74 6.93
CA HIS A 29 -5.08 -11.23 6.32
C HIS A 29 -5.12 -12.76 6.19
N GLU A 30 -4.10 -13.35 5.58
CA GLU A 30 -4.02 -14.79 5.31
C GLU A 30 -2.61 -15.34 5.61
N PRO A 31 -2.47 -16.46 6.33
CA PRO A 31 -1.19 -17.13 6.52
C PRO A 31 -0.50 -17.47 5.20
N GLY A 32 0.78 -17.15 5.09
CA GLY A 32 1.60 -17.37 3.90
C GLY A 32 1.47 -16.29 2.83
N ILE A 33 0.56 -15.32 2.98
CA ILE A 33 0.39 -14.19 2.05
C ILE A 33 1.06 -12.94 2.62
N ILE A 34 1.86 -12.28 1.80
CA ILE A 34 2.52 -11.01 2.15
C ILE A 34 2.25 -9.96 1.08
N CYS A 35 2.16 -8.71 1.49
CA CYS A 35 1.96 -7.59 0.58
C CYS A 35 2.84 -6.39 0.93
N ILE A 36 3.19 -5.60 -0.09
CA ILE A 36 3.55 -4.20 0.09
C ILE A 36 2.47 -3.34 -0.56
N ALA A 37 2.21 -2.15 -0.03
CA ALA A 37 1.28 -1.21 -0.63
C ALA A 37 1.77 0.23 -0.50
N VAL A 38 1.42 1.06 -1.47
CA VAL A 38 1.72 2.49 -1.49
C VAL A 38 0.42 3.27 -1.68
N PRO A 39 0.31 4.48 -1.10
CA PRO A 39 -0.90 5.27 -1.22
C PRO A 39 -1.01 5.88 -2.61
N VAL A 40 -2.24 5.98 -3.12
CA VAL A 40 -2.58 6.84 -4.26
C VAL A 40 -3.06 8.15 -3.67
N LEU A 41 -2.23 9.19 -3.75
CA LEU A 41 -2.50 10.51 -3.18
C LEU A 41 -2.81 11.52 -4.27
N ASN A 42 -3.84 12.35 -4.08
CA ASN A 42 -4.06 13.51 -4.93
C ASN A 42 -3.03 14.62 -4.68
N SER A 43 -3.07 15.67 -5.49
CA SER A 43 -2.25 16.90 -5.40
C SER A 43 -2.35 17.65 -4.06
N LYS A 44 -3.37 17.36 -3.23
CA LYS A 44 -3.54 17.89 -1.87
C LYS A 44 -3.07 16.91 -0.79
N ASN A 45 -2.37 15.83 -1.16
CA ASN A 45 -1.95 14.74 -0.28
C ASN A 45 -3.10 14.01 0.42
N HIS A 46 -4.31 14.05 -0.12
CA HIS A 46 -5.41 13.21 0.36
C HIS A 46 -5.38 11.85 -0.33
N ALA A 47 -5.55 10.78 0.45
CA ALA A 47 -5.65 9.44 -0.09
C ALA A 47 -6.92 9.27 -0.92
N LEU A 48 -6.74 8.88 -2.19
CA LEU A 48 -7.80 8.43 -3.08
C LEU A 48 -7.99 6.91 -2.97
N GLY A 49 -6.94 6.20 -2.59
CA GLY A 49 -6.88 4.75 -2.46
C GLY A 49 -5.46 4.28 -2.21
N ALA A 50 -5.17 3.03 -2.55
CA ALA A 50 -3.84 2.44 -2.47
C ALA A 50 -3.63 1.42 -3.60
N LEU A 51 -2.38 1.18 -3.96
CA LEU A 51 -1.97 0.14 -4.88
C LEU A 51 -1.08 -0.86 -4.14
N SER A 52 -1.41 -2.15 -4.20
CA SER A 52 -0.69 -3.22 -3.51
C SER A 52 -0.07 -4.23 -4.48
N LEU A 53 1.06 -4.79 -4.06
CA LEU A 53 1.68 -5.96 -4.67
C LEU A 53 1.61 -7.12 -3.69
N THR A 54 0.80 -8.12 -4.02
CA THR A 54 0.55 -9.30 -3.18
C THR A 54 1.32 -10.51 -3.69
N SER A 55 1.89 -11.29 -2.78
CA SER A 55 2.56 -12.55 -3.10
C SER A 55 2.45 -13.53 -1.94
N ASN A 56 3.10 -14.69 -2.10
CA ASN A 56 3.26 -15.65 -1.02
C ASN A 56 4.73 -15.81 -0.60
N ILE A 57 4.94 -16.18 0.66
CA ILE A 57 6.27 -16.29 1.28
C ILE A 57 7.15 -17.38 0.66
N GLN A 58 6.58 -18.32 -0.11
CA GLN A 58 7.35 -19.35 -0.81
C GLN A 58 7.99 -18.82 -2.10
N ARG A 59 7.45 -17.75 -2.68
CA ARG A 59 7.95 -17.14 -3.92
C ARG A 59 8.73 -15.85 -3.68
N HIS A 60 8.28 -15.03 -2.75
CA HIS A 60 8.85 -13.71 -2.51
C HIS A 60 9.06 -13.45 -1.01
N SER A 61 10.05 -12.60 -0.72
CA SER A 61 10.27 -12.01 0.59
C SER A 61 9.90 -10.52 0.53
N PHE A 62 9.79 -9.84 1.68
CA PHE A 62 9.61 -8.39 1.68
C PHE A 62 10.74 -7.65 0.97
N GLU A 63 11.98 -8.13 1.08
CA GLU A 63 13.11 -7.52 0.35
C GLU A 63 12.92 -7.63 -1.16
N SER A 64 12.48 -8.78 -1.67
CA SER A 64 12.24 -8.93 -3.11
C SER A 64 11.03 -8.14 -3.58
N LEU A 65 9.98 -8.01 -2.78
CA LEU A 65 8.84 -7.14 -3.09
C LEU A 65 9.26 -5.66 -3.09
N LYS A 66 10.07 -5.22 -2.13
CA LYS A 66 10.56 -3.83 -2.04
C LYS A 66 11.41 -3.42 -3.24
N MET A 67 12.03 -4.36 -3.96
CA MET A 67 12.70 -4.05 -5.23
C MET A 67 11.75 -3.45 -6.27
N HIS A 68 10.43 -3.71 -6.14
CA HIS A 68 9.39 -3.15 -7.00
C HIS A 68 8.74 -1.88 -6.43
N ALA A 69 9.18 -1.39 -5.28
CA ALA A 69 8.54 -0.25 -4.60
C ALA A 69 8.54 1.02 -5.46
N SER A 70 9.64 1.31 -6.17
CA SER A 70 9.72 2.47 -7.07
C SER A 70 8.72 2.36 -8.23
N THR A 71 8.66 1.19 -8.89
CA THR A 71 7.67 0.93 -9.95
C THR A 71 6.24 1.05 -9.44
N LEU A 72 5.97 0.54 -8.24
CA LEU A 72 4.66 0.61 -7.60
C LEU A 72 4.27 2.05 -7.28
N GLN A 73 5.21 2.87 -6.80
CA GLN A 73 5.02 4.31 -6.55
C GLN A 73 4.77 5.09 -7.84
N THR A 74 5.51 4.80 -8.91
CA THR A 74 5.27 5.40 -10.23
C THR A 74 3.86 5.07 -10.73
N ALA A 75 3.46 3.80 -10.68
CA ALA A 75 2.12 3.39 -11.08
C ALA A 75 1.02 4.06 -10.23
N ALA A 76 1.22 4.17 -8.91
CA ALA A 76 0.28 4.88 -8.04
C ALA A 76 0.17 6.38 -8.38
N SER A 77 1.27 7.02 -8.75
CA SER A 77 1.29 8.42 -9.22
C SER A 77 0.55 8.59 -10.55
N GLU A 78 0.74 7.67 -11.50
CA GLU A 78 0.02 7.67 -12.77
C GLU A 78 -1.49 7.49 -12.58
N ILE A 79 -1.89 6.58 -11.68
CA ILE A 79 -3.30 6.40 -11.30
C ILE A 79 -3.87 7.68 -10.69
N SER A 80 -3.12 8.34 -9.80
CA SER A 80 -3.55 9.61 -9.21
C SER A 80 -3.79 10.67 -10.28
N HIS A 81 -2.85 10.84 -11.21
CA HIS A 81 -2.96 11.83 -12.30
C HIS A 81 -4.16 11.54 -13.22
N ALA A 82 -4.41 10.27 -13.53
CA ALA A 82 -5.57 9.87 -14.32
C ALA A 82 -6.90 10.13 -13.56
N ALA A 83 -6.93 9.86 -12.24
CA ALA A 83 -8.11 10.04 -11.41
C ALA A 83 -8.47 11.51 -11.19
N GLU A 84 -7.50 12.42 -11.09
CA GLU A 84 -7.74 13.86 -10.94
C GLU A 84 -8.41 14.48 -12.16
N ASN A 85 -8.08 13.98 -13.35
CA ASN A 85 -8.64 14.45 -14.62
C ASN A 85 -9.94 13.73 -15.00
N TRP A 86 -10.37 12.75 -14.20
CA TRP A 86 -11.55 11.95 -14.49
C TRP A 86 -12.83 12.77 -14.32
N GLN A 87 -13.61 12.89 -15.39
CA GLN A 87 -14.98 13.39 -15.34
C GLN A 87 -15.94 12.22 -15.56
N PHE A 88 -17.01 12.16 -14.77
CA PHE A 88 -18.05 11.15 -14.96
C PHE A 88 -18.67 11.32 -16.36
N PRO A 89 -18.87 10.25 -17.14
CA PRO A 89 -19.54 10.37 -18.43
C PRO A 89 -20.94 10.95 -18.23
N THR A 90 -21.20 12.12 -18.82
CA THR A 90 -22.54 12.72 -18.91
C THR A 90 -23.34 12.15 -20.07
#